data_AF-A0A929ZKF8-F1
#
_entry.id   AF-A0A929ZKF8-F1
#
_cell.length_a   1.000
_cell.length_b   1.000
_cell.length_c   1.000
_cell.angle_alpha   90.00
_cell.angle_beta   90.00
_cell.angle_gamma   90.00
#
_symmetry.space_group_name_H-M   'P 1'
#
loop_
_entity.id
_entity.type
_entity.pdbx_description
1 polymer ?
#
loop_
_entity_poly.entity_id
_entity_poly.type
_entity_poly.pdbx_seq_one_letter_code
_entity_poly.pdbx_strand_id
1 'polypeptide(L)'
;MSESKRVLTKKDITNLAIRSSLLQAGFSYERMQAAGWLYAQLPALEKIYKDDKAGLSAAMVDNMEFINTHPNLVGFLMGLLVSLEEQHENRDTIKGLKLALFGPIAGIGDAIFWFTLLPIIAGISCSFASQGLILGPIIFFTCYLVIWLLRIVWTHMGYNLGIKSFEKLQE
;
A
#
# COMPACT_ATOMS: atom_id res chain seq x y z
N MET A 1 17.25 22.51 14.47
CA MET A 1 15.87 22.07 14.14
C MET A 1 15.73 22.19 12.63
N SER A 2 15.90 21.09 11.90
CA SER A 2 15.73 21.09 10.45
C SER A 2 14.24 21.09 10.17
N GLU A 3 13.72 22.10 9.48
CA GLU A 3 12.37 22.04 8.89
C GLU A 3 12.25 20.73 8.11
N SER A 4 11.18 19.97 8.37
CA SER A 4 10.79 18.82 7.58
C SER A 4 10.48 19.28 6.15
N LYS A 5 11.49 19.25 5.29
CA LYS A 5 11.33 19.65 3.89
C LYS A 5 10.70 18.48 3.15
N ARG A 6 9.38 18.53 2.97
CA ARG A 6 8.64 17.53 2.16
C ARG A 6 9.28 17.41 0.77
N VAL A 7 9.74 16.22 0.45
CA VAL A 7 10.41 15.87 -0.82
C VAL A 7 9.40 15.25 -1.79
N LEU A 8 8.45 14.47 -1.28
CA LEU A 8 7.42 13.79 -2.03
C LEU A 8 6.23 14.71 -2.30
N THR A 9 5.75 14.65 -3.54
CA THR A 9 4.58 15.37 -4.01
C THR A 9 3.35 14.47 -3.97
N LYS A 10 2.15 15.06 -4.05
CA LYS A 10 0.92 14.29 -4.21
C LYS A 10 0.95 13.34 -5.42
N LYS A 11 1.65 13.72 -6.50
CA LYS A 11 1.82 12.89 -7.69
C LYS A 11 2.66 11.65 -7.38
N ASP A 12 3.69 11.77 -6.55
CA ASP A 12 4.54 10.66 -6.13
C ASP A 12 3.72 9.65 -5.29
N ILE A 13 2.86 10.13 -4.39
CA ILE A 13 1.97 9.28 -3.59
C ILE A 13 0.92 8.59 -4.46
N THR A 14 0.35 9.28 -5.45
CA THR A 14 -0.55 8.64 -6.43
C THR A 14 0.20 7.59 -7.27
N ASN A 15 1.45 7.86 -7.66
CA ASN A 15 2.27 6.88 -8.38
C ASN A 15 2.54 5.63 -7.53
N LEU A 16 2.86 5.80 -6.24
CA LEU A 16 2.96 4.70 -5.27
C LEU A 16 1.67 3.86 -5.23
N ALA A 17 0.51 4.52 -5.16
CA ALA A 17 -0.79 3.86 -5.16
C ALA A 17 -1.06 3.09 -6.46
N ILE A 18 -0.68 3.62 -7.62
CA ILE A 18 -0.87 2.93 -8.91
C ILE A 18 0.08 1.73 -8.99
N ARG A 19 1.36 1.91 -8.66
CA ARG A 19 2.37 0.84 -8.74
C ARG A 19 2.08 -0.31 -7.77
N SER A 20 1.45 -0.05 -6.62
CA SER A 20 1.06 -1.11 -5.69
C SER A 20 -0.02 -2.05 -6.25
N SER A 21 -0.59 -1.79 -7.43
CA SER A 21 -1.50 -2.72 -8.11
C SER A 21 -0.78 -3.96 -8.62
N LEU A 22 0.54 -3.85 -8.80
CA LEU A 22 1.44 -4.93 -9.17
C LEU A 22 2.09 -5.61 -7.94
N LEU A 23 1.54 -5.40 -6.73
CA LEU A 23 2.07 -6.01 -5.49
C LEU A 23 2.27 -7.53 -5.62
N GLN A 24 1.31 -8.21 -6.25
CA GLN A 24 1.27 -9.66 -6.39
C GLN A 24 2.06 -10.18 -7.60
N ALA A 25 2.59 -9.30 -8.47
CA ALA A 25 3.25 -9.72 -9.71
C ALA A 25 4.58 -10.45 -9.49
N GLY A 26 5.24 -10.21 -8.35
CA GLY A 26 6.49 -10.86 -7.96
C GLY A 26 6.35 -11.79 -6.76
N PHE A 27 5.16 -12.40 -6.57
CA PHE A 27 4.90 -13.23 -5.41
C PHE A 27 5.84 -14.46 -5.37
N SER A 28 6.43 -14.73 -4.20
CA SER A 28 7.30 -15.90 -3.97
C SER A 28 6.97 -16.58 -2.65
N TYR A 29 7.13 -17.89 -2.53
CA TYR A 29 6.83 -18.56 -1.25
C TYR A 29 7.80 -18.20 -0.12
N GLU A 30 9.02 -17.80 -0.46
CA GLU A 30 10.04 -17.42 0.52
C GLU A 30 9.68 -16.10 1.23
N ARG A 31 9.22 -15.09 0.46
CA ARG A 31 9.06 -13.72 0.96
C ARG A 31 7.72 -13.07 0.61
N MET A 32 6.79 -13.86 0.08
CA MET A 32 5.44 -13.48 -0.32
C MET A 32 5.47 -12.27 -1.25
N GLN A 33 4.99 -11.12 -0.80
CA GLN A 33 4.77 -9.93 -1.64
C GLN A 33 5.98 -8.98 -1.71
N ALA A 34 7.11 -9.33 -1.09
CA ALA A 34 8.26 -8.44 -0.92
C ALA A 34 8.76 -7.77 -2.21
N ALA A 35 8.81 -8.50 -3.33
CA ALA A 35 9.26 -7.94 -4.60
C ALA A 35 8.33 -6.83 -5.13
N GLY A 36 7.01 -7.06 -5.11
CA GLY A 36 6.04 -6.04 -5.50
C GLY A 36 5.95 -4.89 -4.50
N TRP A 37 6.20 -5.19 -3.23
CA TRP A 37 6.27 -4.21 -2.15
C TRP A 37 7.42 -3.20 -2.34
N LEU A 38 8.63 -3.69 -2.63
CA LEU A 38 9.75 -2.82 -2.98
C LEU A 38 9.50 -2.09 -4.30
N TYR A 39 9.05 -2.80 -5.35
CA TYR A 39 8.79 -2.20 -6.66
C TYR A 39 7.87 -0.98 -6.61
N ALA A 40 6.82 -1.04 -5.77
CA ALA A 40 5.88 0.07 -5.62
C ALA A 40 6.54 1.30 -4.99
N GLN A 41 7.40 1.10 -3.99
CA GLN A 41 8.01 2.16 -3.19
C GLN A 41 9.30 2.73 -3.81
N LEU A 42 9.97 1.97 -4.67
CA LEU A 42 11.30 2.31 -5.19
C LEU A 42 11.41 3.76 -5.73
N PRO A 43 10.48 4.28 -6.56
CA PRO A 43 10.60 5.66 -7.03
C PRO A 43 10.52 6.72 -5.92
N ALA A 44 9.76 6.45 -4.85
CA ALA A 44 9.69 7.34 -3.71
C ALA A 44 10.99 7.26 -2.88
N LEU A 45 11.51 6.05 -2.65
CA LEU A 45 12.79 5.84 -1.95
C LEU A 45 13.95 6.49 -2.70
N GLU A 46 14.06 6.31 -4.02
CA GLU A 46 15.09 6.97 -4.86
C GLU A 46 15.05 8.49 -4.71
N LYS A 47 13.86 9.07 -4.60
CA LYS A 47 13.68 10.52 -4.44
C LYS A 47 14.02 11.01 -3.04
N ILE A 48 13.70 10.22 -1.99
CA ILE A 48 14.02 10.52 -0.59
C ILE A 48 15.54 10.49 -0.39
N TYR A 49 16.17 9.38 -0.78
CA TYR A 49 17.59 9.16 -0.51
C TYR A 49 18.51 9.91 -1.49
N LYS A 50 18.06 10.17 -2.73
CA LYS A 50 18.75 10.97 -3.75
C LYS A 50 20.23 10.58 -3.92
N ASP A 51 21.14 11.27 -3.23
CA ASP A 51 22.59 11.09 -3.32
C ASP A 51 23.13 10.06 -2.29
N ASP A 52 22.32 9.68 -1.30
CA ASP A 52 22.65 8.67 -0.28
C ASP A 52 22.38 7.24 -0.79
N LYS A 53 23.36 6.71 -1.50
CA LYS A 53 23.31 5.32 -2.02
C LYS A 53 23.28 4.28 -0.90
N ALA A 54 23.91 4.56 0.24
CA ALA A 54 23.99 3.60 1.34
C ALA A 54 22.62 3.49 2.03
N GLY A 55 21.98 4.62 2.32
CA GLY A 55 20.62 4.66 2.86
C GLY A 55 19.59 4.03 1.92
N LEU A 56 19.67 4.33 0.61
CA LEU A 56 18.80 3.69 -0.38
C LEU A 56 18.98 2.16 -0.40
N SER A 57 20.23 1.68 -0.41
CA SER A 57 20.52 0.25 -0.40
C SER A 57 19.96 -0.42 0.86
N ALA A 58 20.12 0.19 2.04
CA ALA A 58 19.57 -0.33 3.28
C ALA A 58 18.03 -0.40 3.22
N ALA A 59 17.38 0.69 2.78
CA ALA A 59 15.92 0.74 2.62
C ALA A 59 15.42 -0.35 1.67
N MET A 60 16.12 -0.59 0.55
CA MET A 60 15.76 -1.64 -0.40
C MET A 60 15.87 -3.04 0.20
N VAL A 61 16.91 -3.31 0.98
CA VAL A 61 17.10 -4.60 1.66
C VAL A 61 15.96 -4.85 2.66
N ASP A 62 15.62 -3.87 3.50
CA ASP A 62 14.54 -4.01 4.49
C ASP A 62 13.15 -4.17 3.83
N ASN A 63 12.93 -3.47 2.72
CA ASN A 63 11.71 -3.62 1.94
C ASN A 63 11.65 -4.94 1.15
N MET A 64 12.76 -5.67 1.00
CA MET A 64 12.78 -7.03 0.46
C MET A 64 12.56 -8.12 1.50
N GLU A 65 12.35 -7.78 2.77
CA GLU A 65 11.94 -8.74 3.80
C GLU A 65 10.46 -9.14 3.67
N PHE A 66 10.13 -10.29 4.26
CA PHE A 66 8.80 -10.87 4.25
C PHE A 66 7.69 -9.85 4.52
N ILE A 67 6.68 -9.88 3.66
CA ILE A 67 5.43 -9.14 3.85
C ILE A 67 4.30 -9.85 3.13
N ASN A 68 3.18 -10.00 3.82
CA ASN A 68 1.96 -10.55 3.25
C ASN A 68 0.76 -9.81 3.83
N THR A 69 0.19 -8.90 3.04
CA THR A 69 -0.95 -8.08 3.46
C THR A 69 -1.99 -7.96 2.34
N HIS A 70 -3.13 -7.34 2.63
CA HIS A 70 -4.23 -7.30 1.69
C HIS A 70 -3.93 -6.35 0.49
N PRO A 71 -4.00 -6.81 -0.78
CA PRO A 71 -3.58 -6.03 -1.95
C PRO A 71 -4.29 -4.70 -2.17
N ASN A 72 -5.55 -4.55 -1.74
CA ASN A 72 -6.29 -3.29 -1.90
C ASN A 72 -6.05 -2.31 -0.74
N LEU A 73 -5.56 -2.78 0.41
CA LEU A 73 -5.24 -1.93 1.57
C LEU A 73 -3.75 -1.68 1.75
N VAL A 74 -2.88 -2.41 1.05
CA VAL A 74 -1.42 -2.25 1.09
C VAL A 74 -0.96 -0.81 0.94
N GLY A 75 -1.65 -0.02 0.10
CA GLY A 75 -1.32 1.35 -0.18
C GLY A 75 -1.32 2.22 1.07
N PHE A 76 -2.23 1.97 2.01
CA PHE A 76 -2.26 2.67 3.30
C PHE A 76 -0.97 2.45 4.09
N LEU A 77 -0.52 1.19 4.21
CA LEU A 77 0.71 0.87 4.93
C LEU A 77 1.94 1.42 4.20
N MET A 78 2.00 1.30 2.87
CA MET A 78 3.09 1.88 2.07
C MET A 78 3.16 3.40 2.25
N GLY A 79 2.03 4.11 2.16
CA GLY A 79 1.99 5.55 2.35
C GLY A 79 2.49 5.96 3.73
N LEU A 80 2.04 5.26 4.77
CA LEU A 80 2.49 5.47 6.14
C LEU A 80 4.02 5.31 6.26
N LEU A 81 4.58 4.18 5.83
CA LEU A 81 6.00 3.89 6.00
C LEU A 81 6.88 4.81 5.13
N VAL A 82 6.47 5.10 3.90
CA VAL A 82 7.20 6.03 3.01
C VAL A 82 7.22 7.46 3.58
N SER A 83 6.18 7.87 4.32
CA SER A 83 6.21 9.18 5.00
C SER A 83 7.26 9.21 6.12
N LEU A 84 7.49 8.09 6.82
CA LEU A 84 8.53 8.00 7.85
C LEU A 84 9.93 7.95 7.23
N GLU A 85 10.09 7.24 6.11
CA GLU A 85 11.31 7.27 5.30
C GLU A 85 11.67 8.70 4.89
N GLU A 86 10.69 9.48 4.44
CA GLU A 86 10.90 10.88 4.06
C GLU A 86 11.39 11.74 5.23
N GLN A 87 10.93 11.45 6.44
CA GLN A 87 11.39 12.11 7.67
C GLN A 87 12.74 11.58 8.18
N HIS A 88 13.35 10.62 7.47
CA HIS A 88 14.58 9.94 7.90
C HIS A 88 14.45 9.33 9.29
N GLU A 89 13.26 8.79 9.59
CA GLU A 89 13.02 8.12 10.86
C GLU A 89 13.91 6.90 11.06
N ASN A 90 14.10 6.53 12.34
CA ASN A 90 14.94 5.39 12.68
C ASN A 90 14.46 4.12 11.96
N ARG A 91 15.39 3.40 11.33
CA ARG A 91 15.10 2.22 10.52
C ARG A 91 14.39 1.12 11.31
N ASP A 92 14.82 0.87 12.53
CA ASP A 92 14.23 -0.14 13.41
C ASP A 92 12.78 0.22 13.76
N THR A 93 12.47 1.51 13.90
CA THR A 93 11.10 2.00 14.09
C THR A 93 10.23 1.71 12.86
N ILE A 94 10.70 2.04 11.66
CA ILE A 94 9.98 1.79 10.40
C ILE A 94 9.73 0.28 10.22
N LYS A 95 10.76 -0.55 10.46
CA LYS A 95 10.66 -2.01 10.38
C LYS A 95 9.73 -2.58 11.44
N GLY A 96 9.80 -2.09 12.68
CA GLY A 96 8.89 -2.46 13.76
C GLY A 96 7.43 -2.16 13.41
N LEU A 97 7.16 -0.98 12.85
CA LEU A 97 5.81 -0.62 12.38
C LEU A 97 5.34 -1.48 11.21
N LYS A 98 6.21 -1.78 10.23
CA LYS A 98 5.89 -2.73 9.16
C LYS A 98 5.42 -4.06 9.76
N LEU A 99 6.22 -4.65 10.64
CA LEU A 99 5.95 -5.95 11.27
C LEU A 99 4.69 -5.95 12.12
N ALA A 100 4.45 -4.87 12.88
CA ALA A 100 3.28 -4.74 13.73
C ALA A 100 1.98 -4.56 12.95
N LEU A 101 2.03 -3.91 11.78
CA LEU A 101 0.83 -3.45 11.07
C LEU A 101 0.45 -4.31 9.87
N PHE A 102 1.38 -5.01 9.20
CA PHE A 102 1.03 -5.75 7.98
C PHE A 102 -0.03 -6.83 8.25
N GLY A 103 0.07 -7.53 9.39
CA GLY A 103 -0.82 -8.62 9.79
C GLY A 103 -2.24 -8.15 10.09
N PRO A 104 -2.44 -7.16 10.99
CA PRO A 104 -3.75 -6.57 11.23
C PRO A 104 -4.41 -5.99 9.97
N ILE A 105 -3.64 -5.30 9.12
CA ILE A 105 -4.15 -4.78 7.84
C ILE A 105 -4.56 -5.92 6.89
N ALA A 106 -3.83 -7.02 6.89
CA ALA A 106 -4.19 -8.22 6.14
C ALA A 106 -5.55 -8.75 6.61
N GLY A 107 -5.71 -8.99 7.92
CA GLY A 107 -6.94 -9.53 8.49
C GLY A 107 -8.17 -8.66 8.23
N ILE A 108 -8.03 -7.34 8.39
CA ILE A 108 -9.11 -6.38 8.09
C ILE A 108 -9.46 -6.43 6.60
N GLY A 109 -8.45 -6.41 5.73
CA GLY A 109 -8.64 -6.46 4.30
C GLY A 109 -9.31 -7.75 3.84
N ASP A 110 -8.84 -8.89 4.31
CA ASP A 110 -9.38 -10.20 3.94
C ASP A 110 -10.85 -10.35 4.39
N ALA A 111 -11.16 -9.90 5.62
CA ALA A 111 -12.54 -9.90 6.12
C ALA A 111 -13.49 -9.05 5.26
N ILE A 112 -13.07 -7.83 4.90
CA ILE A 112 -13.90 -6.90 4.12
C ILE A 112 -14.01 -7.37 2.66
N PHE A 113 -12.89 -7.62 2.00
CA PHE A 113 -12.85 -7.77 0.55
C PHE A 113 -13.04 -9.22 0.11
N TRP A 114 -12.35 -10.18 0.72
CA TRP A 114 -12.39 -11.58 0.30
C TRP A 114 -13.54 -12.36 0.91
N PHE A 115 -13.84 -12.14 2.19
CA PHE A 115 -14.87 -12.92 2.88
C PHE A 115 -16.27 -12.29 2.83
N THR A 116 -16.35 -10.97 2.63
CA THR A 116 -17.65 -10.27 2.63
C THR A 116 -18.00 -9.74 1.24
N LEU A 117 -17.23 -8.78 0.70
CA LEU A 117 -17.62 -8.05 -0.50
C LEU A 117 -17.60 -8.93 -1.75
N LEU A 118 -16.53 -9.70 -1.99
CA LEU A 118 -16.41 -10.54 -3.17
C LEU A 118 -17.56 -11.58 -3.26
N PRO A 119 -17.86 -12.40 -2.24
CA PRO A 119 -18.95 -13.37 -2.32
C PRO A 119 -20.32 -12.74 -2.57
N ILE A 120 -20.61 -11.60 -1.93
CA ILE A 120 -21.88 -10.89 -2.10
C ILE A 120 -22.01 -10.34 -3.53
N ILE A 121 -21.00 -9.62 -4.00
CA ILE A 121 -21.03 -9.02 -5.35
C ILE A 121 -21.00 -10.11 -6.42
N ALA A 122 -20.23 -11.18 -6.24
CA ALA A 122 -20.23 -12.32 -7.14
C ALA A 122 -21.61 -12.99 -7.18
N GLY A 123 -22.24 -13.23 -6.03
CA GLY A 123 -23.58 -13.82 -5.95
C GLY A 123 -24.65 -12.99 -6.69
N ILE A 124 -24.68 -11.67 -6.44
CA ILE A 124 -25.59 -10.74 -7.13
C ILE A 124 -25.30 -10.74 -8.64
N SER A 125 -24.03 -10.64 -9.02
CA SER A 125 -23.62 -10.57 -10.44
C SER A 125 -23.97 -11.86 -11.19
N CYS A 126 -23.74 -13.02 -10.58
CA CYS A 126 -24.11 -14.33 -11.13
C CYS A 126 -25.63 -14.47 -11.27
N SER A 127 -26.42 -13.95 -10.32
CA SER A 127 -27.89 -13.99 -10.38
C SER A 127 -28.46 -13.19 -11.57
N PHE A 128 -27.88 -12.01 -11.87
CA PHE A 128 -28.25 -11.26 -13.08
C PHE A 128 -27.75 -11.95 -14.35
N ALA A 129 -26.51 -12.44 -14.34
CA ALA A 129 -25.92 -13.10 -15.51
C ALA A 129 -26.65 -14.38 -15.90
N SER A 130 -27.13 -15.19 -14.94
CA SER A 130 -27.88 -16.42 -15.21
C SER A 130 -29.23 -16.17 -15.89
N GLN A 131 -29.77 -14.96 -15.77
CA GLN A 131 -30.97 -14.50 -16.48
C GLN A 131 -30.65 -13.93 -17.87
N GLY A 132 -29.40 -14.00 -18.32
CA GLY A 132 -28.94 -13.43 -19.59
C GLY A 132 -28.71 -11.91 -19.56
N LEU A 133 -28.73 -11.28 -18.37
CA LEU A 133 -28.58 -9.83 -18.24
C LEU A 133 -27.10 -9.43 -18.15
N ILE A 134 -26.66 -8.58 -19.06
CA ILE A 134 -25.29 -8.00 -19.09
C ILE A 134 -24.96 -7.18 -17.84
N LEU A 135 -25.99 -6.79 -17.07
CA LEU A 135 -25.83 -6.07 -15.82
C LEU A 135 -24.97 -6.84 -14.80
N GLY A 136 -25.00 -8.17 -14.81
CA GLY A 136 -24.18 -9.00 -13.91
C GLY A 136 -22.68 -8.68 -14.01
N PRO A 137 -22.05 -8.91 -15.18
CA PRO A 137 -20.65 -8.52 -15.41
C PRO A 137 -20.35 -7.04 -15.16
N ILE A 138 -21.28 -6.13 -15.48
CA ILE A 138 -21.09 -4.69 -15.27
C ILE A 138 -21.00 -4.35 -13.77
N ILE A 139 -21.89 -4.93 -12.94
CA ILE A 139 -21.85 -4.74 -11.48
C ILE A 139 -20.51 -5.23 -10.93
N PHE A 140 -20.10 -6.44 -11.30
CA PHE A 140 -18.84 -7.04 -10.82
C PHE A 140 -17.64 -6.15 -11.18
N PHE A 141 -17.51 -5.78 -12.45
CA PHE A 141 -16.42 -4.93 -12.94
C PHE A 141 -16.41 -3.56 -12.25
N THR A 142 -17.58 -2.92 -12.15
CA THR A 142 -17.70 -1.58 -11.55
C THR A 142 -17.30 -1.61 -10.08
N CYS A 143 -17.73 -2.61 -9.31
CA CYS A 143 -17.30 -2.77 -7.92
C CYS A 143 -15.78 -2.89 -7.81
N TYR A 144 -15.14 -3.74 -8.61
CA TYR A 144 -13.69 -3.90 -8.58
C TYR A 144 -12.92 -2.67 -9.07
N LEU A 145 -13.47 -1.93 -10.04
CA LEU A 145 -12.92 -0.65 -10.47
C LEU A 145 -12.96 0.38 -9.34
N VAL A 146 -14.07 0.46 -8.59
CA VAL A 146 -14.19 1.35 -7.42
C VAL A 146 -13.19 0.96 -6.33
N ILE A 147 -13.06 -0.33 -6.00
CA ILE A 147 -12.07 -0.82 -5.04
C ILE A 147 -10.66 -0.44 -5.49
N TRP A 148 -10.36 -0.59 -6.78
CA TRP A 148 -9.08 -0.18 -7.34
C TRP A 148 -8.86 1.33 -7.20
N LEU A 149 -9.85 2.17 -7.51
CA LEU A 149 -9.73 3.64 -7.34
C LEU A 149 -9.51 4.05 -5.89
N LEU A 150 -10.18 3.39 -4.93
CA LEU A 150 -10.02 3.66 -3.49
C LEU A 150 -8.59 3.44 -3.01
N ARG A 151 -7.78 2.62 -3.70
CA ARG A 151 -6.36 2.42 -3.39
C ARG A 151 -5.58 3.74 -3.34
N ILE A 152 -5.95 4.70 -4.19
CA ILE A 152 -5.33 6.03 -4.23
C ILE A 152 -5.65 6.76 -2.93
N VAL A 153 -6.92 6.78 -2.53
CA VAL A 153 -7.38 7.42 -1.30
C VAL A 153 -6.66 6.84 -0.09
N TRP A 154 -6.63 5.51 0.04
CA TRP A 154 -5.97 4.83 1.16
C TRP A 154 -4.48 5.16 1.27
N THR A 155 -3.78 5.22 0.13
CA THR A 155 -2.35 5.54 0.11
C THR A 155 -2.08 6.97 0.58
N HIS A 156 -2.88 7.93 0.12
CA HIS A 156 -2.81 9.32 0.59
C HIS A 156 -3.16 9.44 2.07
N MET A 157 -4.16 8.70 2.54
CA MET A 157 -4.53 8.67 3.97
C MET A 157 -3.38 8.14 4.83
N GLY A 158 -2.74 7.04 4.44
CA GLY A 158 -1.60 6.47 5.15
C GLY A 158 -0.42 7.45 5.22
N TYR A 159 -0.08 8.07 4.10
CA TYR A 159 0.99 9.07 4.06
C TYR A 159 0.69 10.28 4.96
N ASN A 160 -0.52 10.85 4.86
CA ASN A 160 -0.91 11.98 5.71
C ASN A 160 -0.95 11.62 7.20
N LEU A 161 -1.29 10.36 7.54
CA LEU A 161 -1.27 9.89 8.92
C LEU A 161 0.16 9.86 9.47
N GLY A 162 1.13 9.34 8.71
CA GLY A 162 2.50 9.27 9.20
C GLY A 162 3.16 10.64 9.37
N ILE A 163 2.90 11.59 8.46
CA ILE A 163 3.33 12.99 8.62
C ILE A 163 2.78 13.58 9.93
N LYS A 164 1.49 13.42 10.20
CA LYS A 164 0.87 13.92 11.44
C LYS A 164 1.40 13.25 12.70
N SER A 165 1.68 11.94 12.64
CA SER A 165 2.24 11.20 13.76
C SER A 165 3.64 11.70 14.10
N PHE A 166 4.46 11.98 13.08
CA PHE A 166 5.80 12.53 13.26
C PHE A 166 5.76 13.95 13.86
N GLU A 167 4.91 14.84 13.33
CA GLU A 167 4.74 16.21 13.85
C GLU A 167 4.39 16.21 15.35
N LYS A 168 3.48 15.32 15.78
CA LYS A 168 3.10 15.18 17.20
C LYS A 168 4.18 14.62 18.12
N LEU A 169 5.16 13.88 17.59
CA LEU A 169 6.25 13.32 18.39
C LEU A 169 7.39 14.33 18.62
N GLN A 170 7.40 15.43 17.85
CA GLN A 170 8.37 16.52 17.98
C GLN A 170 7.89 17.67 18.88
N GLU A 171 6.59 17.71 19.21
CA GLU A 171 5.99 18.60 20.22
C GLU A 171 6.19 18.03 21.64
#